data_AF-A0A1T5IJD8-F1
#
_entry.id   AF-A0A1T5IJD8-F1
#
_cell.length_a   1.000
_cell.length_b   1.000
_cell.length_c   1.000
_cell.angle_alpha   90.00
_cell.angle_beta   90.00
_cell.angle_gamma   90.00
#
_symmetry.space_group_name_H-M   'P 1'
#
loop_
_entity.id
_entity.type
_entity.pdbx_description
1 polymer ?
#
loop_
_entity_poly.entity_id
_entity_poly.type
_entity_poly.pdbx_seq_one_letter_code
_entity_poly.pdbx_strand_id
1 'polypeptide(L)'
;MKPITVSACVMLMSFQGIYAQRIVNITPQSVGSKIIIHYGIEDSKDDQLFEVALYCSKDKYAQELRHVSGNGVGNTVYPGTERVIIWDVLKDVDTFVGEYTFEVRAIVKSKISELNSTLVLTNRSVAVTSKDEAYPEMANSLTDYINEAKDLKDAFQFLIPQAMESRQALAKLTDAMEQYNRAFEKLNRERLTYEKYVGIFWKRDILTLEFKSLMDYALGETHSVNILTLNQKVTTINDIVNNRVKRPGEVKKELTKDIGEEVIRLDKRLQELERRTNRILYDLSQE
;
A
#
# COMPACT_ATOMS: atom_id res chain seq x y z
N MET A 1 53.28 48.72 34.37
CA MET A 1 52.75 47.35 34.17
C MET A 1 51.30 47.49 33.71
N LYS A 2 50.95 46.97 32.52
CA LYS A 2 49.59 47.06 31.96
C LYS A 2 48.80 45.81 32.37
N PRO A 3 47.52 45.92 32.79
CA PRO A 3 46.72 44.74 33.13
C PRO A 3 46.35 43.97 31.87
N ILE A 4 46.50 42.64 31.93
CA ILE A 4 46.08 41.70 30.89
C ILE A 4 44.61 41.38 31.14
N THR A 5 43.73 41.84 30.26
CA THR A 5 42.31 41.44 30.26
C THR A 5 42.17 40.10 29.57
N VAL A 6 41.78 39.07 30.32
CA VAL A 6 41.41 37.75 29.79
C VAL A 6 39.93 37.78 29.44
N SER A 7 39.60 37.77 28.14
CA SER A 7 38.24 37.64 27.66
C SER A 7 37.85 36.16 27.64
N ALA A 8 36.98 35.75 28.56
CA ALA A 8 36.44 34.39 28.60
C ALA A 8 35.29 34.27 27.60
N CYS A 9 35.55 33.61 26.46
CA CYS A 9 34.54 33.31 25.46
C CYS A 9 33.76 32.06 25.91
N VAL A 10 32.57 32.26 26.49
CA VAL A 10 31.65 31.17 26.83
C VAL A 10 30.99 30.68 25.53
N MET A 11 31.53 29.61 24.97
CA MET A 11 30.97 28.93 23.81
C MET A 11 29.78 28.07 24.29
N LEU A 12 28.57 28.63 24.21
CA LEU A 12 27.33 27.88 24.40
C LEU A 12 27.19 26.88 23.24
N MET A 13 27.64 25.63 23.45
CA MET A 13 27.33 24.52 22.56
C MET A 13 25.86 24.16 22.74
N SER A 14 25.01 24.67 21.87
CA SER A 14 23.65 24.18 21.69
C SER A 14 23.72 22.78 21.09
N PHE A 15 23.56 21.76 21.95
CA PHE A 15 23.29 20.39 21.52
C PHE A 15 21.93 20.35 20.81
N GLN A 16 21.93 20.52 19.49
CA GLN A 16 20.77 20.21 18.67
C GLN A 16 20.66 18.69 18.64
N GLY A 17 19.60 18.15 19.27
CA GLY A 17 19.33 16.72 19.31
C GLY A 17 19.24 16.15 17.90
N ILE A 18 20.03 15.11 17.65
CA ILE A 18 19.92 14.29 16.45
C ILE A 18 18.72 13.37 16.67
N TYR A 19 17.57 13.69 16.07
CA TYR A 19 16.44 12.76 16.04
C TYR A 19 16.79 11.59 15.13
N ALA A 20 17.11 10.45 15.75
CA ALA A 20 17.32 9.20 15.05
C ALA A 20 15.96 8.59 14.75
N GLN A 21 15.64 8.42 13.46
CA GLN A 21 14.47 7.68 12.98
C GLN A 21 14.33 6.33 13.69
N ARG A 22 13.09 5.94 14.00
CA ARG A 22 12.83 4.74 14.80
C ARG A 22 11.73 3.89 14.21
N ILE A 23 11.98 2.59 14.13
CA ILE A 23 10.94 1.58 13.86
C ILE A 23 10.31 1.21 15.19
N VAL A 24 8.97 1.24 15.26
CA VAL A 24 8.21 1.00 16.49
C VAL A 24 7.08 -0.02 16.27
N ASN A 25 6.54 -0.55 17.37
CA ASN A 25 5.31 -1.37 17.39
C ASN A 25 5.32 -2.61 16.47
N ILE A 26 6.48 -3.23 16.28
CA ILE A 26 6.61 -4.42 15.43
C ILE A 26 5.82 -5.59 16.03
N THR A 27 4.77 -6.02 15.35
CA THR A 27 3.88 -7.10 15.80
C THR A 27 3.66 -8.10 14.67
N PRO A 28 4.23 -9.32 14.75
CA PRO A 28 3.96 -10.38 13.79
C PRO A 28 2.71 -11.18 14.18
N GLN A 29 1.91 -11.55 13.18
CA GLN A 29 0.72 -12.39 13.31
C GLN A 29 0.71 -13.45 12.21
N SER A 30 0.51 -14.71 12.57
CA SER A 30 0.34 -15.81 11.62
C SER A 30 -1.12 -15.94 11.21
N VAL A 31 -1.41 -15.94 9.91
CA VAL A 31 -2.75 -16.13 9.34
C VAL A 31 -2.66 -17.10 8.16
N GLY A 32 -3.04 -18.37 8.39
CA GLY A 32 -2.95 -19.42 7.38
C GLY A 32 -1.51 -19.67 6.94
N SER A 33 -1.24 -19.51 5.64
CA SER A 33 0.11 -19.63 5.04
C SER A 33 0.89 -18.32 5.01
N LYS A 34 0.39 -17.28 5.67
CA LYS A 34 0.95 -15.93 5.63
C LYS A 34 1.35 -15.45 7.02
N ILE A 35 2.38 -14.60 7.06
CA ILE A 35 2.76 -13.86 8.26
C ILE A 35 2.56 -12.38 7.96
N ILE A 36 1.77 -11.72 8.80
CA ILE A 36 1.43 -10.30 8.70
C ILE A 36 2.21 -9.57 9.80
N ILE A 37 2.98 -8.56 9.44
CA ILE A 37 3.83 -7.79 10.36
C ILE A 37 3.37 -6.35 10.32
N HIS A 38 2.83 -5.88 11.45
CA HIS A 38 2.49 -4.49 11.66
C HIS A 38 3.66 -3.75 12.29
N TYR A 39 3.95 -2.53 11.86
CA TYR A 39 4.98 -1.69 12.46
C TYR A 39 4.75 -0.20 12.14
N GLY A 40 5.49 0.67 12.80
CA GLY A 40 5.53 2.11 12.52
C GLY A 40 6.94 2.63 12.26
N ILE A 41 7.05 3.72 11.51
CA ILE A 41 8.27 4.52 11.35
C ILE A 41 7.99 5.91 11.91
N GLU A 42 8.67 6.26 12.99
CA GLU A 42 8.57 7.54 13.71
C GLU A 42 9.86 8.36 13.56
N ASP A 43 9.80 9.64 13.98
CA ASP A 43 10.93 10.57 14.02
C ASP A 43 11.63 10.80 12.66
N SER A 44 10.84 10.72 11.59
CA SER A 44 11.25 11.01 10.21
C SER A 44 10.86 12.42 9.77
N LYS A 45 11.56 12.98 8.78
CA LYS A 45 11.12 14.22 8.13
C LYS A 45 9.89 13.97 7.26
N ASP A 46 9.07 15.00 7.10
CA ASP A 46 8.00 15.01 6.10
C ASP A 46 8.58 14.68 4.71
N ASP A 47 7.91 13.82 3.96
CA ASP A 47 8.33 13.29 2.65
C ASP A 47 9.62 12.46 2.61
N GLN A 48 10.18 12.06 3.76
CA GLN A 48 11.30 11.12 3.78
C GLN A 48 10.88 9.73 3.30
N LEU A 49 11.58 9.17 2.32
CA LEU A 49 11.31 7.82 1.82
C LEU A 49 12.28 6.80 2.41
N PHE A 50 11.77 5.59 2.60
CA PHE A 50 12.53 4.46 3.12
C PHE A 50 12.52 3.30 2.13
N GLU A 51 13.67 2.65 2.01
CA GLU A 51 13.76 1.28 1.52
C GLU A 51 13.59 0.35 2.71
N VAL A 52 12.53 -0.45 2.69
CA VAL A 52 12.18 -1.36 3.78
C VAL A 52 12.22 -2.80 3.30
N ALA A 53 12.97 -3.63 4.02
CA ALA A 53 13.09 -5.05 3.75
C ALA A 53 12.84 -5.86 5.02
N LEU A 54 12.33 -7.08 4.83
CA LEU A 54 12.01 -8.01 5.90
C LEU A 54 13.01 -9.17 5.92
N TYR A 55 13.50 -9.51 7.11
CA TYR A 55 14.46 -10.58 7.34
C TYR A 55 13.93 -11.57 8.38
N CYS A 56 14.42 -12.81 8.34
CA CYS A 56 14.00 -13.89 9.23
C CYS A 56 15.20 -14.55 9.91
N SER A 57 15.04 -15.02 11.14
CA SER A 57 16.12 -15.73 11.86
C SER A 57 16.50 -17.08 11.25
N LYS A 58 15.65 -17.66 10.39
CA LYS A 58 15.87 -18.97 9.76
C LYS A 58 17.22 -19.06 9.03
N ASP A 59 17.60 -18.00 8.34
CA ASP A 59 18.87 -17.90 7.62
C ASP A 59 19.88 -16.98 8.33
N LYS A 60 19.66 -16.70 9.62
CA LYS A 60 20.41 -15.70 10.41
C LYS A 60 20.35 -14.30 9.82
N TYR A 61 19.20 -13.91 9.23
CA TYR A 61 18.98 -12.61 8.61
C TYR A 61 19.94 -12.31 7.47
N ALA A 62 20.39 -13.35 6.76
CA ALA A 62 21.39 -13.22 5.70
C ALA A 62 20.78 -12.60 4.44
N GLN A 63 19.53 -12.93 4.12
CA GLN A 63 18.83 -12.43 2.95
C GLN A 63 17.47 -11.85 3.31
N GLU A 64 17.03 -10.88 2.49
CA GLU A 64 15.67 -10.38 2.54
C GLU A 64 14.68 -11.41 1.99
N LEU A 65 13.48 -11.42 2.56
CA LEU A 65 12.37 -12.25 2.10
C LEU A 65 11.80 -11.69 0.80
N ARG A 66 11.49 -12.57 -0.16
CA ARG A 66 11.17 -12.17 -1.54
C ARG A 66 9.69 -12.06 -1.80
N HIS A 67 8.90 -13.01 -1.29
CA HIS A 67 7.46 -13.05 -1.54
C HIS A 67 6.69 -12.24 -0.49
N VAL A 68 7.09 -10.98 -0.35
CA VAL A 68 6.50 -10.00 0.58
C VAL A 68 5.65 -8.98 -0.18
N SER A 69 4.58 -8.51 0.44
CA SER A 69 3.69 -7.46 -0.09
C SER A 69 3.18 -6.56 1.04
N GLY A 70 2.36 -5.56 0.71
CA GLY A 70 1.81 -4.60 1.67
C GLY A 70 2.42 -3.20 1.53
N ASN A 71 1.90 -2.25 2.30
CA ASN A 71 2.29 -0.83 2.24
C ASN A 71 3.57 -0.51 3.05
N GLY A 72 4.14 -1.50 3.75
CA GLY A 72 5.31 -1.37 4.63
C GLY A 72 6.57 -2.06 4.11
N VAL A 73 6.66 -2.40 2.83
CA VAL A 73 7.84 -3.10 2.28
C VAL A 73 8.17 -2.60 0.89
N GLY A 74 9.45 -2.64 0.53
CA GLY A 74 9.98 -2.23 -0.77
C GLY A 74 10.71 -0.89 -0.74
N ASN A 75 10.97 -0.37 -1.95
CA ASN A 75 11.93 0.71 -2.16
C ASN A 75 11.39 2.13 -1.97
N THR A 76 10.11 2.27 -1.60
CA THR A 76 9.41 3.55 -1.48
C THR A 76 8.35 3.47 -0.39
N VAL A 77 8.78 3.43 0.86
CA VAL A 77 7.89 3.40 2.03
C VAL A 77 7.87 4.76 2.71
N TYR A 78 6.67 5.29 2.96
CA TYR A 78 6.47 6.52 3.72
C TYR A 78 6.46 6.26 5.22
N PRO A 79 6.84 7.25 6.05
CA PRO A 79 6.73 7.15 7.50
C PRO A 79 5.28 7.09 7.97
N GLY A 80 5.05 6.65 9.21
CA GLY A 80 3.71 6.49 9.80
C GLY A 80 3.56 5.20 10.60
N THR A 81 2.45 5.07 11.34
CA THR A 81 2.26 4.01 12.36
C THR A 81 1.57 2.74 11.85
N GLU A 82 0.96 2.77 10.67
CA GLU A 82 0.11 1.69 10.14
C GLU A 82 0.78 0.99 8.93
N ARG A 83 2.03 0.57 9.10
CA ARG A 83 2.77 -0.14 8.04
C ARG A 83 2.61 -1.63 8.21
N VAL A 84 2.33 -2.30 7.08
CA VAL A 84 2.02 -3.71 7.03
C VAL A 84 2.90 -4.39 6.00
N ILE A 85 3.57 -5.46 6.42
CA ILE A 85 4.26 -6.41 5.55
C ILE A 85 3.52 -7.74 5.62
N ILE A 86 3.15 -8.28 4.47
CA ILE A 86 2.51 -9.59 4.34
C ILE A 86 3.50 -10.50 3.63
N TRP A 87 3.98 -11.52 4.33
CA TRP A 87 4.88 -12.53 3.78
C TRP A 87 4.11 -13.80 3.40
N ASP A 88 4.24 -14.23 2.15
CA ASP A 88 3.72 -15.50 1.66
C ASP A 88 4.71 -16.63 1.91
N VAL A 89 4.67 -17.17 3.13
CA VAL A 89 5.69 -18.08 3.70
C VAL A 89 5.97 -19.26 2.77
N LEU A 90 4.92 -19.91 2.27
CA LEU A 90 5.04 -21.14 1.50
C LEU A 90 5.59 -20.95 0.08
N LYS A 91 5.76 -19.70 -0.39
CA LYS A 91 6.46 -19.41 -1.65
C LYS A 91 7.96 -19.33 -1.49
N ASP A 92 8.44 -19.02 -0.29
CA ASP A 92 9.87 -18.93 0.02
C ASP A 92 10.39 -20.21 0.69
N VAL A 93 9.54 -20.91 1.44
CA VAL A 93 9.95 -22.07 2.23
C VAL A 93 8.86 -23.15 2.24
N ASP A 94 9.24 -24.40 1.95
CA ASP A 94 8.29 -25.53 1.91
C ASP A 94 7.63 -25.80 3.27
N THR A 95 8.38 -25.56 4.36
CA THR A 95 7.89 -25.69 5.73
C THR A 95 8.44 -24.58 6.62
N PHE A 96 7.59 -24.13 7.54
CA PHE A 96 7.90 -23.06 8.48
C PHE A 96 7.28 -23.36 9.85
N VAL A 97 7.95 -24.24 10.59
CA VAL A 97 7.55 -24.71 11.92
C VAL A 97 8.67 -24.40 12.91
N GLY A 98 8.32 -23.85 14.07
CA GLY A 98 9.27 -23.47 15.12
C GLY A 98 9.13 -22.00 15.54
N GLU A 99 10.03 -21.56 16.41
CA GLU A 99 10.13 -20.17 16.83
C GLU A 99 11.03 -19.40 15.87
N TYR A 100 10.51 -18.31 15.31
CA TYR A 100 11.24 -17.43 14.40
C TYR A 100 11.10 -16.00 14.85
N THR A 101 12.16 -15.23 14.64
CA THR A 101 12.19 -13.79 14.90
C THR A 101 12.36 -13.06 13.58
N PHE A 102 11.69 -11.93 13.47
CA PHE A 102 11.70 -11.10 12.26
C PHE A 102 12.40 -9.78 12.54
N GLU A 103 13.12 -9.29 11.54
CA GLU A 103 13.75 -7.98 11.58
C GLU A 103 13.25 -7.15 10.40
N VAL A 104 12.65 -6.00 10.70
CA VAL A 104 12.30 -4.98 9.69
C VAL A 104 13.47 -4.00 9.64
N ARG A 105 14.11 -3.87 8.48
CA ARG A 105 15.17 -2.88 8.26
C ARG A 105 14.64 -1.78 7.36
N ALA A 106 14.76 -0.53 7.80
CA ALA A 106 14.39 0.65 7.03
C ALA A 106 15.63 1.53 6.81
N ILE A 107 16.01 1.73 5.55
CA ILE A 107 17.14 2.58 5.15
C ILE A 107 16.57 3.84 4.51
N VAL A 108 17.09 5.01 4.88
CA VAL A 108 16.69 6.26 4.25
C VAL A 108 17.12 6.25 2.80
N LYS A 109 16.18 6.45 1.89
CA LYS A 109 16.54 6.82 0.52
C LYS A 109 16.99 8.26 0.49
N SER A 110 18.29 8.46 0.30
CA SER A 110 18.80 9.76 -0.09
C SER A 110 18.23 10.13 -1.46
N LYS A 111 17.89 11.41 -1.69
CA LYS A 111 17.45 11.94 -3.00
C LYS A 111 18.39 11.53 -4.17
N ILE A 112 19.63 11.17 -3.87
CA ILE A 112 20.63 10.72 -4.85
C ILE A 112 20.37 9.27 -5.33
N SER A 113 19.70 8.43 -4.54
CA SER A 113 19.33 7.05 -4.92
C SER A 113 18.16 6.99 -5.92
N GLU A 114 17.45 8.09 -6.15
CA GLU A 114 16.46 8.20 -7.24
C GLU A 114 17.14 8.08 -8.61
N LEU A 115 18.39 8.53 -8.75
CA LEU A 115 19.16 8.44 -10.01
C LEU A 115 19.56 7.00 -10.36
N ASN A 116 19.87 6.14 -9.39
CA ASN A 116 20.27 4.75 -9.68
C ASN A 116 19.07 3.81 -9.84
N SER A 117 17.93 4.12 -9.20
CA SER A 117 16.65 3.43 -9.48
C SER A 117 16.17 3.70 -10.92
N THR A 118 16.66 4.77 -11.54
CA THR A 118 16.38 5.13 -12.94
C THR A 118 17.03 4.14 -13.93
N LEU A 119 18.09 3.42 -13.55
CA LEU A 119 18.83 2.52 -14.44
C LEU A 119 18.29 1.07 -14.48
N VAL A 120 17.40 0.69 -13.55
CA VAL A 120 16.78 -0.65 -13.55
C VAL A 120 15.40 -0.63 -14.23
N LEU A 121 14.81 0.55 -14.44
CA LEU A 121 13.55 0.75 -15.17
C LEU A 121 13.74 0.86 -16.70
N THR A 122 14.98 0.93 -17.19
CA THR A 122 15.29 1.21 -18.61
C THR A 122 14.93 0.11 -19.61
N ASN A 123 14.40 -1.04 -19.17
CA ASN A 123 13.98 -2.08 -20.11
C ASN A 123 12.48 -2.07 -20.47
N ARG A 124 11.66 -1.16 -19.92
CA ARG A 124 10.29 -0.93 -20.43
C ARG A 124 9.86 0.54 -20.55
N SER A 125 10.48 1.48 -19.84
CA SER A 125 10.03 2.88 -19.80
C SER A 125 10.52 3.77 -20.96
N VAL A 126 10.75 3.21 -22.16
CA VAL A 126 11.27 3.96 -23.32
C VAL A 126 10.16 4.51 -24.22
N ALA A 127 8.89 4.14 -24.01
CA ALA A 127 7.83 4.49 -24.97
C ALA A 127 7.20 5.88 -24.77
N VAL A 128 7.01 6.34 -23.54
CA VAL A 128 6.28 7.60 -23.28
C VAL A 128 7.25 8.77 -23.25
N THR A 129 7.15 9.62 -24.26
CA THR A 129 8.05 10.76 -24.47
C THR A 129 7.36 12.11 -24.33
N SER A 130 6.04 12.12 -24.24
CA SER A 130 5.23 13.33 -24.23
C SER A 130 4.05 13.26 -23.26
N LYS A 131 3.48 14.44 -22.94
CA LYS A 131 2.24 14.56 -22.19
C LYS A 131 1.05 13.87 -22.88
N ASP A 132 1.04 13.86 -24.21
CA ASP A 132 -0.06 13.33 -25.04
C ASP A 132 -0.12 11.79 -25.00
N GLU A 133 1.01 11.16 -24.68
CA GLU A 133 1.11 9.71 -24.44
C GLU A 133 0.90 9.38 -22.96
N ALA A 134 1.47 10.18 -22.06
CA ALA A 134 1.39 9.95 -20.62
C ALA A 134 -0.03 10.12 -20.05
N TYR A 135 -0.73 11.18 -20.48
CA TYR A 135 -2.07 11.50 -19.99
C TYR A 135 -3.07 10.35 -20.19
N PRO A 136 -3.29 9.83 -21.42
CA PRO A 136 -4.28 8.78 -21.63
C PRO A 136 -3.91 7.49 -20.90
N GLU A 137 -2.63 7.15 -20.79
CA GLU A 137 -2.20 5.97 -20.03
C GLU A 137 -2.57 6.08 -18.55
N MET A 138 -2.24 7.21 -17.92
CA MET A 138 -2.59 7.48 -16.51
C MET A 138 -4.10 7.51 -16.30
N ALA A 139 -4.82 8.25 -17.15
CA ALA A 139 -6.27 8.39 -17.07
C ALA A 139 -6.98 7.05 -17.18
N ASN A 140 -6.57 6.21 -18.14
CA ASN A 140 -7.10 4.86 -18.30
C ASN A 140 -6.80 4.00 -17.07
N SER A 141 -5.57 3.99 -16.58
CA SER A 141 -5.21 3.16 -15.42
C SER A 141 -5.96 3.55 -14.14
N LEU A 142 -6.19 4.85 -13.91
CA LEU A 142 -6.98 5.34 -12.77
C LEU A 142 -8.46 5.02 -12.93
N THR A 143 -9.00 5.17 -14.14
CA THR A 143 -10.40 4.87 -14.47
C THR A 143 -10.68 3.37 -14.34
N ASP A 144 -9.81 2.52 -14.89
CA ASP A 144 -9.85 1.06 -14.76
C ASP A 144 -9.90 0.68 -13.27
N TYR A 145 -8.98 1.23 -12.46
CA TYR A 145 -8.94 0.95 -11.01
C TYR A 145 -10.24 1.30 -10.30
N ILE A 146 -10.80 2.48 -10.57
CA ILE A 146 -12.05 2.94 -9.94
C ILE A 146 -13.24 2.09 -10.37
N ASN A 147 -13.35 1.77 -11.66
CA ASN A 147 -14.44 0.96 -12.19
C ASN A 147 -14.42 -0.43 -11.58
N GLU A 148 -13.27 -1.09 -11.58
CA GLU A 148 -13.13 -2.43 -10.99
C GLU A 148 -13.38 -2.43 -9.48
N ALA A 149 -13.02 -1.35 -8.77
CA ALA A 149 -13.34 -1.20 -7.36
C ALA A 149 -14.84 -1.01 -7.11
N LYS A 150 -15.55 -0.28 -7.99
CA LYS A 150 -17.01 -0.13 -7.95
C LYS A 150 -17.71 -1.44 -8.26
N ASP A 151 -17.25 -2.17 -9.28
CA ASP A 151 -17.80 -3.47 -9.66
C ASP A 151 -17.61 -4.50 -8.54
N LEU A 152 -16.45 -4.49 -7.87
CA LEU A 152 -16.22 -5.30 -6.68
C LEU A 152 -17.18 -4.93 -5.55
N LYS A 153 -17.34 -3.64 -5.26
CA LYS A 153 -18.28 -3.14 -4.24
C LYS A 153 -19.71 -3.59 -4.55
N ASP A 154 -20.15 -3.46 -5.81
CA ASP A 154 -21.48 -3.90 -6.25
C ASP A 154 -21.63 -5.43 -6.16
N ALA A 155 -20.59 -6.19 -6.49
CA ALA A 155 -20.57 -7.64 -6.30
C ALA A 155 -20.77 -8.02 -4.81
N PHE A 156 -20.09 -7.34 -3.88
CA PHE A 156 -20.33 -7.53 -2.45
C PHE A 156 -21.74 -7.07 -2.02
N GLN A 157 -22.29 -6.02 -2.63
CA GLN A 157 -23.62 -5.54 -2.29
C GLN A 157 -24.73 -6.51 -2.74
N PHE A 158 -24.61 -7.07 -3.94
CA PHE A 158 -25.71 -7.77 -4.60
C PHE A 158 -25.57 -9.29 -4.67
N LEU A 159 -24.34 -9.83 -4.61
CA LEU A 159 -24.11 -11.27 -4.75
C LEU A 159 -23.96 -12.00 -3.42
N ILE A 160 -23.79 -11.32 -2.29
CA ILE A 160 -23.51 -11.97 -1.00
C ILE A 160 -24.59 -12.97 -0.58
N PRO A 161 -25.89 -12.63 -0.59
CA PRO A 161 -26.94 -13.58 -0.22
C PRO A 161 -26.87 -14.87 -1.05
N GLN A 162 -26.58 -14.76 -2.35
CA GLN A 162 -26.50 -15.89 -3.27
C GLN A 162 -25.16 -16.62 -3.15
N ALA A 163 -24.07 -15.91 -2.92
CA ALA A 163 -22.72 -16.46 -2.78
C ALA A 163 -22.61 -17.37 -1.56
N MET A 164 -23.41 -17.14 -0.52
CA MET A 164 -23.49 -18.01 0.66
C MET A 164 -24.34 -19.28 0.45
N GLU A 165 -25.08 -19.38 -0.67
CA GLU A 165 -25.93 -20.53 -1.01
C GLU A 165 -25.44 -21.29 -2.26
N SER A 166 -24.65 -20.65 -3.11
CA SER A 166 -24.26 -21.19 -4.42
C SER A 166 -22.79 -20.96 -4.74
N ARG A 167 -22.10 -22.04 -5.09
CA ARG A 167 -20.74 -22.02 -5.63
C ARG A 167 -20.62 -21.15 -6.88
N GLN A 168 -21.66 -21.09 -7.70
CA GLN A 168 -21.65 -20.27 -8.91
C GLN A 168 -21.65 -18.77 -8.58
N ALA A 169 -22.41 -18.35 -7.57
CA ALA A 169 -22.42 -16.96 -7.13
C ALA A 169 -21.12 -16.60 -6.39
N LEU A 170 -20.55 -17.53 -5.61
CA LEU A 170 -19.21 -17.36 -5.02
C LEU A 170 -18.12 -17.22 -6.10
N ALA A 171 -18.20 -17.99 -7.19
CA ALA A 171 -17.27 -17.85 -8.32
C ALA A 171 -17.35 -16.44 -8.92
N LYS A 172 -18.55 -15.92 -9.19
CA LYS A 172 -18.72 -14.54 -9.70
C LYS A 172 -18.15 -13.47 -8.77
N LEU A 173 -18.32 -13.63 -7.45
CA LEU A 173 -17.72 -12.71 -6.48
C LEU A 173 -16.19 -12.79 -6.51
N THR A 174 -15.64 -14.01 -6.66
CA THR A 174 -14.20 -14.24 -6.77
C THR A 174 -13.65 -13.63 -8.05
N ASP A 175 -14.35 -13.77 -9.18
CA ASP A 175 -13.97 -13.18 -10.46
C ASP A 175 -13.88 -11.64 -10.39
N ALA A 176 -14.85 -10.99 -9.73
CA ALA A 176 -14.82 -9.54 -9.50
C ALA A 176 -13.61 -9.12 -8.64
N MET A 177 -13.29 -9.90 -7.60
CA MET A 177 -12.13 -9.66 -6.75
C MET A 177 -10.82 -9.80 -7.53
N GLU A 178 -10.71 -10.79 -8.42
CA GLU A 178 -9.55 -10.97 -9.29
C GLU A 178 -9.40 -9.85 -10.32
N GLN A 179 -10.50 -9.38 -10.91
CA GLN A 179 -10.50 -8.24 -11.84
C GLN A 179 -9.99 -6.97 -11.15
N TYR A 180 -10.51 -6.67 -9.96
CA TYR A 180 -10.01 -5.59 -9.12
C TYR A 180 -8.52 -5.75 -8.79
N ASN A 181 -8.08 -6.93 -8.35
CA ASN A 181 -6.68 -7.14 -7.98
C ASN A 181 -5.73 -6.88 -9.16
N ARG A 182 -6.12 -7.25 -10.39
CA ARG A 182 -5.34 -6.92 -11.59
C ARG A 182 -5.23 -5.42 -11.83
N ALA A 183 -6.32 -4.68 -11.68
CA ALA A 183 -6.31 -3.22 -11.83
C ALA A 183 -5.49 -2.55 -10.72
N PHE A 184 -5.61 -3.02 -9.48
CA PHE A 184 -4.77 -2.58 -8.35
C PHE A 184 -3.29 -2.82 -8.62
N GLU A 185 -2.89 -4.04 -9.03
CA GLU A 185 -1.49 -4.37 -9.30
C GLU A 185 -0.91 -3.54 -10.43
N LYS A 186 -1.69 -3.28 -11.48
CA LYS A 186 -1.31 -2.37 -12.59
C LYS A 186 -1.06 -0.97 -12.05
N LEU A 187 -2.02 -0.38 -11.34
CA LEU A 187 -1.90 0.99 -10.81
C LEU A 187 -0.73 1.12 -9.81
N ASN A 188 -0.57 0.14 -8.92
CA ASN A 188 0.48 0.12 -7.92
C ASN A 188 1.88 0.04 -8.56
N ARG A 189 2.02 -0.79 -9.60
CA ARG A 189 3.28 -0.94 -10.34
C ARG A 189 3.69 0.35 -11.04
N GLU A 190 2.74 1.03 -11.67
CA GLU A 190 3.02 2.23 -12.48
C GLU A 190 3.01 3.53 -11.66
N ARG A 191 2.70 3.46 -10.36
CA ARG A 191 2.56 4.64 -9.50
C ARG A 191 3.70 5.65 -9.63
N LEU A 192 4.94 5.19 -9.44
CA LEU A 192 6.11 6.07 -9.46
C LEU A 192 6.39 6.62 -10.86
N THR A 193 6.10 5.81 -11.89
CA THR A 193 6.20 6.21 -13.29
C THR A 193 5.25 7.37 -13.56
N TYR A 194 3.99 7.26 -13.13
CA TYR A 194 2.97 8.28 -13.32
C TYR A 194 3.25 9.56 -12.52
N GLU A 195 3.66 9.43 -11.25
CA GLU A 195 4.11 10.58 -10.45
C GLU A 195 5.25 11.33 -11.15
N LYS A 196 6.22 10.60 -11.73
CA LYS A 196 7.32 11.18 -12.51
C LYS A 196 6.82 11.84 -13.80
N TYR A 197 5.88 11.25 -14.52
CA TYR A 197 5.28 11.85 -15.73
C TYR A 197 4.65 13.19 -15.41
N VAL A 198 3.85 13.29 -14.35
CA VAL A 198 3.23 14.55 -13.91
C VAL A 198 4.31 15.60 -13.60
N GLY A 199 5.33 15.22 -12.83
CA GLY A 199 6.43 16.13 -12.48
C GLY A 199 7.24 16.64 -13.68
N ILE A 200 7.55 15.76 -14.63
CA ILE A 200 8.38 16.10 -15.80
C ILE A 200 7.60 16.88 -16.86
N PHE A 201 6.39 16.42 -17.20
CA PHE A 201 5.66 16.94 -18.34
C PHE A 201 4.81 18.18 -18.01
N TRP A 202 4.21 18.25 -16.81
CA TRP A 202 3.44 19.42 -16.37
C TRP A 202 4.26 20.44 -15.57
N LYS A 203 5.40 20.03 -14.99
CA LYS A 203 6.34 20.93 -14.27
C LYS A 203 5.67 21.78 -13.17
N ARG A 204 4.66 21.22 -12.50
CA ARG A 204 3.91 21.85 -11.42
C ARG A 204 4.03 21.02 -10.15
N ASP A 205 4.79 21.52 -9.19
CA ASP A 205 5.03 20.85 -7.91
C ASP A 205 3.72 20.56 -7.16
N ILE A 206 2.79 21.53 -7.18
CA ILE A 206 1.47 21.39 -6.55
C ILE A 206 0.69 20.24 -7.21
N LEU A 207 0.64 20.19 -8.53
CA LEU A 207 -0.10 19.14 -9.26
C LEU A 207 0.52 17.76 -9.05
N THR A 208 1.84 17.70 -8.97
CA THR A 208 2.58 16.47 -8.67
C THR A 208 2.27 15.97 -7.26
N LEU A 209 2.23 16.88 -6.27
CA LEU A 209 1.89 16.55 -4.89
C LEU A 209 0.44 16.09 -4.76
N GLU A 210 -0.49 16.75 -5.47
CA GLU A 210 -1.90 16.36 -5.52
C GLU A 210 -2.08 14.98 -6.16
N PHE A 211 -1.37 14.70 -7.26
CA PHE A 211 -1.36 13.39 -7.89
C PHE A 211 -0.82 12.30 -6.95
N LYS A 212 0.30 12.56 -6.26
CA LYS A 212 0.84 11.65 -5.24
C LYS A 212 -0.17 11.39 -4.12
N SER A 213 -0.83 12.44 -3.61
CA SER A 213 -1.88 12.35 -2.59
C SER A 213 -3.07 11.49 -3.06
N LEU A 214 -3.45 11.60 -4.34
CA LEU A 214 -4.46 10.74 -4.96
C LEU A 214 -4.01 9.27 -4.95
N MET A 215 -2.78 8.97 -5.36
CA MET A 215 -2.25 7.61 -5.38
C MET A 215 -2.16 7.00 -3.98
N ASP A 216 -1.75 7.78 -2.99
CA ASP A 216 -1.74 7.37 -1.59
C ASP A 216 -3.15 7.06 -1.07
N TYR A 217 -4.14 7.87 -1.44
CA TYR A 217 -5.54 7.61 -1.08
C TYR A 217 -6.09 6.35 -1.76
N ALA A 218 -5.78 6.13 -3.04
CA ALA A 218 -6.24 4.97 -3.80
C ALA A 218 -5.67 3.66 -3.24
N LEU A 219 -4.36 3.60 -3.03
CA LEU A 219 -3.64 2.37 -2.68
C LEU A 219 -3.57 2.14 -1.15
N GLY A 220 -3.57 3.22 -0.37
CA GLY A 220 -3.62 3.17 1.09
C GLY A 220 -5.05 3.05 1.58
N GLU A 221 -5.77 4.17 1.59
CA GLU A 221 -7.09 4.28 2.23
C GLU A 221 -8.14 3.38 1.58
N THR A 222 -8.23 3.36 0.25
CA THR A 222 -9.31 2.61 -0.42
C THR A 222 -9.00 1.11 -0.47
N HIS A 223 -7.81 0.73 -0.94
CA HIS A 223 -7.42 -0.68 -1.02
C HIS A 223 -7.20 -1.32 0.36
N SER A 224 -6.26 -0.77 1.14
CA SER A 224 -5.75 -1.45 2.34
C SER A 224 -6.76 -1.46 3.49
N VAL A 225 -7.53 -0.39 3.66
CA VAL A 225 -8.49 -0.27 4.78
C VAL A 225 -9.82 -0.95 4.47
N ASN A 226 -10.35 -0.77 3.26
CA ASN A 226 -11.72 -1.22 2.94
C ASN A 226 -11.75 -2.49 2.10
N ILE A 227 -11.06 -2.52 0.97
CA ILE A 227 -11.19 -3.65 0.04
C ILE A 227 -10.52 -4.91 0.59
N LEU A 228 -9.36 -4.80 1.23
CA LEU A 228 -8.70 -5.95 1.86
C LEU A 228 -9.58 -6.59 2.94
N THR A 229 -10.27 -5.77 3.73
CA THR A 229 -11.21 -6.22 4.76
C THR A 229 -12.38 -7.01 4.17
N LEU A 230 -12.90 -6.59 3.00
CA LEU A 230 -13.93 -7.35 2.28
C LEU A 230 -13.37 -8.66 1.70
N ASN A 231 -12.17 -8.65 1.13
CA ASN A 231 -11.52 -9.84 0.57
C ASN A 231 -11.31 -10.92 1.65
N GLN A 232 -10.94 -10.53 2.87
CA GLN A 232 -10.80 -11.46 3.98
C GLN A 232 -12.12 -12.19 4.30
N LYS A 233 -13.27 -11.52 4.16
CA LYS A 233 -14.60 -12.09 4.44
C LYS A 233 -15.01 -13.18 3.43
N VAL A 234 -14.41 -13.21 2.24
CA VAL A 234 -14.67 -14.26 1.23
C VAL A 234 -14.29 -15.65 1.73
N THR A 235 -13.27 -15.76 2.60
CA THR A 235 -12.88 -17.03 3.21
C THR A 235 -14.02 -17.64 4.03
N THR A 236 -14.69 -16.81 4.84
CA THR A 236 -15.88 -17.21 5.61
C THR A 236 -17.04 -17.62 4.70
N ILE A 237 -17.27 -16.92 3.58
CA ILE A 237 -18.30 -17.30 2.59
C ILE A 237 -17.99 -18.69 2.03
N ASN A 238 -16.73 -18.94 1.66
CA ASN A 238 -16.30 -20.23 1.15
C ASN A 238 -16.47 -21.35 2.18
N ASP A 239 -16.22 -21.08 3.46
CA ASP A 239 -16.44 -22.05 4.53
C ASP A 239 -17.93 -22.36 4.76
N ILE A 240 -18.79 -21.34 4.65
CA ILE A 240 -20.26 -21.52 4.69
C ILE A 240 -20.71 -22.42 3.53
N VAL A 241 -20.31 -22.10 2.30
CA VAL A 241 -20.69 -22.85 1.09
C VAL A 241 -20.22 -24.31 1.13
N ASN A 242 -19.09 -24.57 1.78
CA ASN A 242 -18.54 -25.92 1.92
C ASN A 242 -18.97 -26.64 3.21
N ASN A 243 -19.98 -26.12 3.94
CA ASN A 243 -20.50 -26.68 5.19
C ASN A 243 -19.42 -26.89 6.28
N ARG A 244 -18.41 -26.02 6.32
CA ARG A 244 -17.33 -26.05 7.33
C ARG A 244 -17.65 -25.26 8.60
N VAL A 245 -18.83 -24.65 8.65
CA VAL A 245 -19.29 -23.79 9.75
C VAL A 245 -20.36 -24.52 10.57
N LYS A 246 -20.20 -24.56 11.90
CA LYS A 246 -21.13 -25.29 12.81
C LYS A 246 -22.52 -24.65 12.92
N ARG A 247 -22.63 -23.32 12.75
CA ARG A 247 -23.87 -22.55 12.87
C ARG A 247 -24.06 -21.61 11.68
N PRO A 248 -24.33 -22.15 10.48
CA PRO A 248 -24.32 -21.35 9.25
C PRO A 248 -25.35 -20.22 9.28
N GLY A 249 -26.51 -20.39 9.93
CA GLY A 249 -27.54 -19.34 10.01
C GLY A 249 -27.10 -18.09 10.80
N GLU A 250 -26.46 -18.29 11.97
CA GLU A 250 -25.93 -17.18 12.79
C GLU A 250 -24.79 -16.47 12.04
N VAL A 251 -23.85 -17.24 11.49
CA VAL A 251 -22.69 -16.69 10.76
C VAL A 251 -23.11 -15.94 9.50
N LYS A 252 -24.07 -16.47 8.71
CA LYS A 252 -24.62 -15.78 7.53
C LYS A 252 -25.20 -14.41 7.90
N LYS A 253 -25.95 -14.33 9.01
CA LYS A 253 -26.59 -13.09 9.46
C LYS A 253 -25.56 -12.05 9.90
N GLU A 254 -24.58 -12.44 10.71
CA GLU A 254 -23.50 -11.57 11.16
C GLU A 254 -22.66 -11.10 9.98
N LEU A 255 -22.23 -12.02 9.12
CA LEU A 255 -21.44 -11.71 7.93
C LEU A 255 -22.14 -10.74 6.97
N THR A 256 -23.45 -10.93 6.75
CA THR A 256 -24.25 -10.04 5.89
C THR A 256 -24.30 -8.63 6.46
N LYS A 257 -24.49 -8.50 7.78
CA LYS A 257 -24.51 -7.21 8.46
C LYS A 257 -23.15 -6.52 8.33
N ASP A 258 -22.07 -7.21 8.66
CA ASP A 258 -20.71 -6.68 8.61
C ASP A 258 -20.32 -6.24 7.20
N ILE A 259 -20.60 -7.07 6.18
CA ILE A 259 -20.32 -6.72 4.78
C ILE A 259 -21.14 -5.49 4.38
N GLY A 260 -22.41 -5.40 4.78
CA GLY A 260 -23.25 -4.23 4.51
C GLY A 260 -22.65 -2.93 5.06
N GLU A 261 -22.13 -2.96 6.29
CA GLU A 261 -21.45 -1.81 6.90
C GLU A 261 -20.15 -1.44 6.16
N GLU A 262 -19.34 -2.43 5.77
CA GLU A 262 -18.12 -2.20 4.98
C GLU A 262 -18.40 -1.67 3.58
N VAL A 263 -19.42 -2.18 2.88
CA VAL A 263 -19.84 -1.71 1.56
C VAL A 263 -20.25 -0.24 1.61
N ILE A 264 -21.00 0.17 2.63
CA ILE A 264 -21.40 1.58 2.81
C ILE A 264 -20.16 2.47 3.03
N ARG A 265 -19.17 2.00 3.80
CA ARG A 265 -17.91 2.73 3.99
C ARG A 265 -17.14 2.83 2.68
N LEU A 266 -16.99 1.73 1.95
CA LEU A 266 -16.28 1.68 0.68
C LEU A 266 -16.94 2.60 -0.36
N ASP A 267 -18.26 2.63 -0.46
CA ASP A 267 -18.98 3.49 -1.40
C ASP A 267 -18.61 4.97 -1.22
N LYS A 268 -18.60 5.45 0.03
CA LYS A 268 -18.18 6.83 0.35
C LYS A 268 -16.73 7.11 -0.03
N ARG A 269 -15.83 6.14 0.16
CA ARG A 269 -14.43 6.27 -0.21
C ARG A 269 -14.24 6.29 -1.73
N LEU A 270 -14.99 5.46 -2.46
CA LEU A 270 -14.95 5.45 -3.92
C LEU A 270 -15.51 6.74 -4.53
N GLN A 271 -16.57 7.31 -3.97
CA GLN A 271 -17.08 8.61 -4.39
C GLN A 271 -16.03 9.72 -4.21
N GLU A 272 -15.34 9.73 -3.07
CA GLU A 272 -14.27 10.71 -2.81
C GLU A 272 -13.05 10.48 -3.70
N LEU A 273 -12.65 9.22 -3.94
CA LEU A 273 -11.59 8.86 -4.86
C LEU A 273 -11.91 9.34 -6.28
N GLU A 274 -13.10 9.04 -6.78
CA GLU A 274 -13.56 9.46 -8.11
C GLU A 274 -13.58 10.98 -8.24
N ARG A 275 -14.06 11.70 -7.21
CA ARG A 275 -14.04 13.16 -7.18
C ARG A 275 -12.61 13.71 -7.30
N ARG A 276 -11.65 13.14 -6.56
CA ARG A 276 -10.23 13.54 -6.61
C ARG A 276 -9.61 13.24 -7.97
N THR A 277 -9.86 12.04 -8.50
CA THR A 277 -9.38 11.63 -9.82
C THR A 277 -9.90 12.55 -10.90
N ASN A 278 -11.21 12.81 -10.94
CA ASN A 278 -11.81 13.68 -11.96
C ASN A 278 -11.23 15.10 -11.90
N ARG A 279 -11.00 15.64 -10.69
CA ARG A 279 -10.35 16.94 -10.53
C ARG A 279 -8.93 16.94 -11.11
N ILE A 280 -8.09 15.97 -10.72
CA ILE A 280 -6.70 15.92 -11.16
C ILE A 280 -6.59 15.66 -12.66
N LEU A 281 -7.40 14.75 -13.21
CA LEU A 281 -7.43 14.50 -14.65
C LEU A 281 -7.92 15.73 -15.42
N TYR A 282 -8.91 16.46 -14.89
CA TYR A 282 -9.32 17.73 -15.46
C TYR A 282 -8.14 18.72 -15.47
N ASP A 283 -7.46 18.93 -14.35
CA ASP A 283 -6.32 19.85 -14.24
C ASP A 283 -5.18 19.46 -15.20
N LEU A 284 -4.91 18.16 -15.37
CA LEU A 284 -3.92 17.65 -16.33
C LEU A 284 -4.35 17.87 -17.80
N SER A 285 -5.64 17.89 -18.09
CA SER A 285 -6.18 18.01 -19.46
C SER A 285 -6.26 19.44 -20.01
N GLN A 286 -6.20 20.46 -19.14
CA GLN A 286 -6.36 21.86 -19.56
C GLN A 286 -5.10 22.48 -20.20
N GLU A 287 -4.00 21.72 -20.31
CA GLU A 287 -2.71 22.20 -20.81
C GLU A 287 -2.27 21.47 -22.08
#